data_AF-A0A920IQR0-F1
#
_entry.id   AF-A0A920IQR0-F1
#
_cell.length_a   1.000
_cell.length_b   1.000
_cell.length_c   1.000
_cell.angle_alpha   90.00
_cell.angle_beta   90.00
_cell.angle_gamma   90.00
#
_symmetry.space_group_name_H-M   'P 1'
#
loop_
_entity.id
_entity.type
_entity.pdbx_description
1 polymer ?
#
loop_
_entity_poly.entity_id
_entity_poly.type
_entity_poly.pdbx_seq_one_letter_code
_entity_poly.pdbx_strand_id
1 'polypeptide(L)' 'MREIDLLLREFSKHSLEKLSDDQLLLFEEILNYDDQSLYDFLFKQESLGNDIHEEFISKYLKKFKESGNF' A
#
# COMPACT_ATOMS: atom_id res chain seq x y z
N MET A 1 0.64 -11.97 -5.69
CA MET A 1 1.59 -11.76 -6.82
C MET A 1 2.87 -11.21 -6.22
N ARG A 2 4.03 -11.76 -6.62
CA ARG A 2 5.31 -11.53 -5.93
C ARG A 2 5.74 -10.06 -5.83
N GLU A 3 5.27 -9.19 -6.71
CA GLU A 3 5.54 -7.74 -6.69
C GLU A 3 4.85 -7.02 -5.52
N ILE A 4 3.59 -7.36 -5.23
CA ILE A 4 2.84 -6.77 -4.10
C ILE A 4 3.42 -7.25 -2.78
N ASP A 5 3.71 -8.54 -2.67
CA ASP A 5 4.39 -9.12 -1.49
C ASP A 5 5.72 -8.41 -1.17
N LEU A 6 6.53 -8.10 -2.19
CA LEU A 6 7.81 -7.42 -2.03
C LEU A 6 7.63 -5.96 -1.63
N LEU A 7 6.72 -5.25 -2.29
CA LEU A 7 6.39 -3.87 -1.99
C LEU A 7 5.88 -3.72 -0.54
N LEU A 8 4.93 -4.56 -0.14
CA LEU A 8 4.37 -4.57 1.21
C LEU A 8 5.41 -4.93 2.26
N ARG A 9 6.33 -5.87 1.98
CA ARG A 9 7.44 -6.20 2.89
C ARG A 9 8.37 -5.04 3.13
N GLU A 10 8.81 -4.36 2.07
CA GLU A 10 9.72 -3.21 2.20
C GLU A 10 9.02 -2.01 2.83
N PHE A 11 7.76 -1.77 2.45
CA PHE A 11 6.91 -0.80 3.11
C PHE A 11 6.81 -1.08 4.61
N SER A 12 6.50 -2.33 4.97
CA SER A 12 6.35 -2.75 6.36
C SER A 12 7.63 -2.48 7.16
N LYS A 13 8.79 -2.84 6.63
CA LYS A 13 10.07 -2.62 7.32
C LYS A 13 10.40 -1.15 7.58
N HIS A 14 10.04 -0.25 6.66
CA HIS A 14 10.49 1.15 6.71
C HIS A 14 9.43 2.14 7.18
N SER A 15 8.17 1.76 7.06
CA SER A 15 7.04 2.66 7.31
C SER A 15 6.22 2.25 8.54
N LEU A 16 6.17 0.97 8.94
CA LEU A 16 5.42 0.56 10.15
C LEU A 16 5.84 1.36 11.39
N GLU A 17 7.13 1.61 11.58
CA GLU A 17 7.64 2.40 12.70
C GLU A 17 7.22 3.88 12.69
N LYS A 18 6.70 4.38 11.56
CA LYS A 18 6.26 5.77 11.36
C LYS A 18 4.73 5.91 11.31
N LEU A 19 3.99 4.81 11.34
CA LEU A 19 2.52 4.82 11.34
C LEU A 19 2.01 4.95 12.78
N SER A 20 0.92 5.69 12.95
CA SER A 20 0.15 5.69 14.21
C SER A 20 -0.79 4.49 14.28
N ASP A 21 -1.36 4.20 15.44
CA ASP A 21 -2.26 3.06 15.64
C ASP A 21 -3.44 3.04 14.64
N ASP A 22 -4.06 4.20 14.37
CA ASP A 22 -5.14 4.31 13.37
C ASP A 22 -4.66 3.97 11.95
N GLN A 23 -3.42 4.32 11.63
CA GLN A 23 -2.81 4.08 10.32
C GLN A 23 -2.37 2.60 10.18
N LEU A 24 -2.03 1.95 11.29
CA LEU A 24 -1.77 0.51 11.34
C LEU A 24 -3.05 -0.28 11.10
N LEU A 25 -4.17 0.11 11.71
CA LEU A 25 -5.47 -0.51 11.47
C LEU A 25 -5.88 -0.41 10.00
N LEU A 26 -5.73 0.79 9.42
CA LEU A 26 -5.93 1.01 7.98
C LEU A 26 -5.04 0.12 7.12
N PHE A 27 -3.78 -0.07 7.51
CA PHE A 27 -2.87 -0.95 6.79
C PHE A 27 -3.28 -2.41 6.90
N GLU A 28 -3.76 -2.88 8.05
CA GLU A 28 -4.33 -4.23 8.19
C GLU A 28 -5.56 -4.43 7.30
N GLU A 29 -6.43 -3.43 7.20
CA GLU A 29 -7.55 -3.45 6.25
C GLU A 29 -7.06 -3.50 4.80
N ILE A 30 -5.98 -2.80 4.48
CA ILE A 30 -5.37 -2.82 3.15
C ILE A 30 -4.78 -4.20 2.82
N LEU A 31 -4.15 -4.86 3.80
CA LEU A 31 -3.61 -6.21 3.66
C LEU A 31 -4.70 -7.27 3.43
N ASN A 32 -5.96 -6.97 3.77
CA ASN A 32 -7.10 -7.84 3.48
C ASN A 32 -7.59 -7.75 2.03
N TYR A 33 -7.15 -6.77 1.24
CA TYR A 33 -7.45 -6.75 -0.19
C TYR A 33 -6.68 -7.84 -0.93
N ASP A 34 -7.31 -8.35 -2.00
CA ASP A 34 -6.63 -9.25 -2.92
C ASP A 34 -5.45 -8.54 -3.60
N ASP A 35 -4.35 -9.28 -3.79
CA ASP A 35 -3.15 -8.79 -4.48
C ASP A 35 -3.45 -8.17 -5.84
N GLN A 36 -4.45 -8.71 -6.55
CA GLN A 36 -4.88 -8.22 -7.86
C GLN A 36 -5.44 -6.79 -7.75
N SER A 37 -6.29 -6.52 -6.76
CA SER A 37 -6.88 -5.20 -6.53
C SER A 37 -5.81 -4.17 -6.13
N LEU A 38 -4.89 -4.55 -5.25
CA LEU A 38 -3.76 -3.70 -4.88
C LEU A 38 -2.86 -3.41 -6.08
N TYR A 39 -2.59 -4.42 -6.92
CA TYR A 39 -1.82 -4.26 -8.14
C TYR A 39 -2.53 -3.35 -9.15
N ASP A 40 -3.83 -3.55 -9.38
CA ASP A 40 -4.60 -2.74 -10.32
C ASP A 40 -4.67 -1.28 -9.86
N PHE A 41 -4.78 -1.02 -8.55
CA PHE A 41 -4.68 0.34 -8.02
C PHE A 41 -3.29 0.95 -8.19
N LEU A 42 -2.23 0.23 -7.83
CA LEU A 42 -0.85 0.74 -7.85
C LEU A 42 -0.26 0.87 -9.25
N PHE A 43 -0.65 0.00 -10.19
CA PHE A 43 -0.07 -0.10 -11.53
C PHE A 43 -1.02 0.28 -12.66
N LYS A 44 -2.32 -0.02 -12.54
CA LYS A 44 -3.33 0.32 -13.56
C LYS A 44 -4.14 1.58 -13.22
N GLN A 45 -3.96 2.16 -12.03
CA GLN A 45 -4.73 3.31 -11.54
C GLN A 45 -6.24 3.01 -11.45
N GLU A 46 -6.61 1.76 -11.20
CA GLU A 46 -8.01 1.39 -10.92
C GLU A 46 -8.36 1.72 -9.47
N SER A 47 -9.57 2.23 -9.23
CA SER A 47 -10.03 2.56 -7.88
C SER A 47 -10.40 1.29 -7.10
N LEU A 48 -10.02 1.24 -5.82
CA LEU A 48 -10.44 0.20 -4.86
C LEU A 48 -11.87 0.44 -4.36
N GLY A 49 -12.44 1.62 -4.64
CA GLY A 49 -13.78 2.02 -4.19
C GLY A 49 -13.82 2.48 -2.73
N ASN A 50 -12.66 2.72 -2.11
CA ASN A 50 -12.54 3.24 -0.76
C ASN A 50 -11.49 4.36 -0.71
N ASP A 51 -11.97 5.60 -0.76
CA ASP A 51 -11.13 6.81 -0.84
C ASP A 51 -10.09 6.89 0.29
N ILE A 52 -10.41 6.43 1.50
CA ILE A 52 -9.49 6.47 2.65
C ILE A 52 -8.32 5.51 2.41
N HIS A 53 -8.62 4.31 1.92
CA HIS A 53 -7.62 3.29 1.65
C HIS A 53 -6.75 3.70 0.45
N GLU A 54 -7.38 4.27 -0.58
CA GLU A 54 -6.69 4.81 -1.73
C GLU A 54 -5.76 5.96 -1.38
N GLU A 55 -6.20 6.89 -0.53
CA GLU A 55 -5.36 7.99 -0.04
C GLU A 55 -4.16 7.45 0.74
N PHE A 56 -4.37 6.47 1.62
CA PHE A 56 -3.29 5.81 2.35
C PHE A 56 -2.28 5.17 1.39
N ILE A 57 -2.74 4.32 0.47
CA ILE A 57 -1.88 3.61 -0.48
C ILE A 57 -1.15 4.62 -1.38
N SER A 58 -1.82 5.67 -1.84
CA SER A 58 -1.19 6.73 -2.64
C SER A 58 -0.12 7.50 -1.84
N LYS A 59 -0.42 7.83 -0.58
CA LYS A 59 0.49 8.61 0.27
C LYS A 59 1.73 7.83 0.69
N TYR A 60 1.59 6.53 0.91
CA TYR A 60 2.60 5.68 1.52
C TYR A 60 3.25 4.71 0.54
N LEU A 61 2.47 3.98 -0.27
CA LEU A 61 2.96 2.97 -1.22
C LEU A 61 3.35 3.59 -2.58
N LYS A 62 2.56 4.53 -3.12
CA LYS A 62 2.89 5.19 -4.40
C LYS A 62 4.12 6.10 -4.29
N LYS A 63 4.28 6.80 -3.17
CA LYS A 63 5.52 7.55 -2.84
C LYS A 63 6.74 6.64 -2.71
N PHE A 64 6.56 5.40 -2.25
CA PHE A 64 7.63 4.41 -2.18
C PHE A 64 8.15 4.04 -3.58
N LYS A 65 7.25 3.93 -4.57
CA LYS A 65 7.59 3.70 -5.98
C LYS A 65 8.39 4.86 -6.59
N GLU A 66 7.97 6.11 -6.35
CA GLU A 66 8.70 7.29 -6.88
C GLU A 66 10.06 7.50 -6.21
N SER A 67 10.24 6.99 -4.99
CA SER A 67 11.51 7.08 -4.25
C SER A 67 12.59 6.09 -4.73
N GLY A 68 12.31 5.28 -5.75
CA GLY A 68 13.36 4.66 -6.58
C GLY A 68 14.25 3.61 -5.89
N ASN A 69 13.67 2.74 -5.05
CA ASN A 69 14.36 1.55 -4.53
C ASN A 69 13.71 0.23 -4.99
N PHE A 70 13.12 0.21 -6.19
CA PHE A 70 12.65 -0.98 -6.90
C PHE A 70 13.10 -0.95 -8.35
#